data_AF-A0AAV5TFI2-F1
#
_entry.id   AF-A0AAV5TFI2-F1
#
_cell.length_a   1.000
_cell.length_b   1.000
_cell.length_c   1.000
_cell.angle_alpha   90.00
_cell.angle_beta   90.00
_cell.angle_gamma   90.00
#
_symmetry.space_group_name_H-M   'P 1'
#
loop_
_entity.id
_entity.type
_entity.pdbx_description
1 polymer ?
#
loop_
_entity_poly.entity_id
_entity_poly.type
_entity_poly.pdbx_seq_one_letter_code
_entity_poly.pdbx_strand_id
1 'polypeptide(L)'
;YQMPVCKRGIGHHRQSPIDIKTSTVISDPAKCSSIVIRFDHGDCVEVTVDEKGCWRVTARHHSTSMIRASHLPGTYRLLQFHAHWGGSEHTLDGKRFDAEIHFVYWNTHYFIPEEACTKSDGLAVLAILVEKGAANQEFDKLLDLIEESSISEKAVKIPVTFDPMRLVPRSGLSHYFTYLGGLTTPPFSECVVWTVMQTPITFSEEQLKALSTLTDENCRKPQKLHERKVYSTK
;
A
#
# COMPACT_ATOMS: atom_id res chain seq x y z
N TYR A 1 3.54 -13.14 0.12
CA TYR A 1 2.84 -12.42 1.21
C TYR A 1 1.39 -12.89 1.45
N GLN A 2 1.00 -13.05 2.72
CA GLN A 2 -0.38 -13.24 3.20
C GLN A 2 -0.62 -12.29 4.38
N MET A 3 -1.75 -11.57 4.40
CA MET A 3 -2.13 -10.73 5.55
C MET A 3 -2.49 -11.62 6.76
N PRO A 4 -1.72 -11.61 7.87
CA PRO A 4 -1.89 -12.56 8.97
C PRO A 4 -3.24 -12.42 9.69
N VAL A 5 -3.79 -11.21 9.69
CA VAL A 5 -4.95 -10.80 10.51
C VAL A 5 -6.31 -11.04 9.84
N CYS A 6 -6.34 -11.22 8.53
CA CYS A 6 -7.59 -11.37 7.78
C CYS A 6 -7.91 -12.86 7.57
N LYS A 7 -9.18 -13.25 7.76
CA LYS A 7 -9.70 -14.61 7.47
C LYS A 7 -10.42 -14.65 6.12
N ARG A 8 -10.60 -15.87 5.56
CA ARG A 8 -11.18 -16.15 4.23
C ARG A 8 -12.41 -15.28 3.93
N GLY A 9 -12.31 -14.40 2.93
CA GLY A 9 -13.42 -13.54 2.51
C GLY A 9 -14.46 -14.32 1.70
N ILE A 10 -15.74 -14.00 1.91
CA ILE A 10 -16.88 -14.47 1.08
C ILE A 10 -17.34 -13.25 0.28
N GLY A 11 -16.87 -13.13 -0.96
CA GLY A 11 -17.18 -12.01 -1.84
C GLY A 11 -16.20 -11.94 -3.01
N HIS A 12 -16.73 -11.99 -4.24
CA HIS A 12 -15.95 -11.91 -5.48
C HIS A 12 -16.29 -10.66 -6.32
N HIS A 13 -16.94 -9.65 -5.73
CA HIS A 13 -17.50 -8.51 -6.46
C HIS A 13 -16.79 -7.18 -6.18
N ARG A 14 -15.94 -7.13 -5.15
CA ARG A 14 -15.13 -5.97 -4.77
C ARG A 14 -13.65 -6.33 -4.65
N GLN A 15 -13.17 -7.24 -5.48
CA GLN A 15 -11.76 -7.63 -5.52
C GLN A 15 -10.84 -6.50 -6.01
N SER A 16 -9.57 -6.56 -5.63
CA SER A 16 -8.51 -5.63 -6.04
C SER A 16 -7.32 -6.41 -6.61
N PRO A 17 -6.41 -5.77 -7.37
CA PRO A 17 -6.46 -4.37 -7.84
C PRO A 17 -7.53 -4.17 -8.93
N ILE A 18 -7.67 -2.94 -9.42
CA ILE A 18 -8.50 -2.60 -10.58
C ILE A 18 -7.72 -1.76 -11.59
N ASP A 19 -8.19 -1.74 -12.83
CA ASP A 19 -7.80 -0.71 -13.78
C ASP A 19 -8.68 0.53 -13.55
N ILE A 20 -8.04 1.66 -13.22
CA ILE A 20 -8.72 2.93 -12.99
C ILE A 20 -8.84 3.63 -14.34
N LYS A 21 -10.05 3.57 -14.91
CA LYS A 21 -10.41 4.30 -16.13
C LYS A 21 -10.75 5.75 -15.81
N THR A 22 -9.84 6.68 -16.11
CA THR A 22 -9.98 8.09 -15.75
C THR A 22 -11.23 8.72 -16.36
N SER A 23 -11.63 8.27 -17.55
CA SER A 23 -12.87 8.71 -18.22
C SER A 23 -14.17 8.37 -17.48
N THR A 24 -14.13 7.48 -16.48
CA THR A 24 -15.29 7.04 -15.68
C THR A 24 -15.17 7.39 -14.20
N VAL A 25 -14.06 8.02 -13.80
CA VAL A 25 -13.86 8.48 -12.43
C VAL A 25 -14.86 9.58 -12.13
N ILE A 26 -15.49 9.50 -10.96
CA ILE A 26 -16.46 10.49 -10.51
C ILE A 26 -15.72 11.55 -9.70
N SER A 27 -15.76 12.80 -10.18
CA SER A 27 -15.29 13.93 -9.38
C SER A 27 -16.24 14.11 -8.19
N ASP A 28 -15.69 13.96 -6.97
CA ASP A 28 -16.38 14.19 -5.71
C ASP A 28 -15.43 14.95 -4.78
N PRO A 29 -15.36 16.28 -4.91
CA PRO A 29 -14.47 17.10 -4.10
C PRO A 29 -14.76 16.99 -2.60
N ALA A 30 -16.01 16.70 -2.20
CA ALA A 30 -16.35 16.53 -0.79
C ALA A 30 -15.68 15.26 -0.24
N LYS A 31 -15.84 14.14 -0.96
CA LYS A 31 -15.23 12.85 -0.61
C LYS A 31 -13.71 12.84 -0.70
N CYS A 32 -13.14 13.62 -1.61
CA CYS A 32 -11.69 13.64 -1.85
C CYS A 32 -10.99 14.93 -1.37
N SER A 33 -11.63 15.71 -0.48
CA SER A 33 -11.17 17.06 -0.11
C SER A 33 -9.87 17.12 0.72
N SER A 34 -9.57 16.10 1.52
CA SER A 34 -8.46 16.15 2.46
C SER A 34 -7.89 14.77 2.74
N ILE A 35 -6.56 14.73 2.93
CA ILE A 35 -5.82 13.57 3.41
C ILE A 35 -4.70 14.05 4.33
N VAL A 36 -4.56 13.39 5.47
CA VAL A 36 -3.53 13.61 6.46
C VAL A 36 -2.85 12.27 6.68
N ILE A 37 -1.56 12.21 6.34
CA ILE A 37 -0.70 11.05 6.57
C ILE A 37 0.37 11.49 7.55
N ARG A 38 0.56 10.71 8.61
CA ARG A 38 1.61 10.95 9.61
C ARG A 38 2.35 9.65 9.85
N PHE A 39 3.67 9.71 9.77
CA PHE A 39 4.56 8.66 10.24
C PHE A 39 5.35 9.19 11.43
N ASP A 40 5.32 8.46 12.54
CA ASP A 40 6.11 8.80 13.72
C ASP A 40 7.40 8.00 13.76
N HIS A 41 8.48 8.66 14.12
CA HIS A 41 9.79 8.03 14.24
C HIS A 41 9.77 6.85 15.20
N GLY A 42 10.31 5.72 14.76
CA GLY A 42 10.39 4.48 15.53
C GLY A 42 9.12 3.64 15.55
N ASP A 43 8.06 4.03 14.82
CA ASP A 43 6.88 3.16 14.67
C ASP A 43 7.16 1.98 13.74
N CYS A 44 7.90 2.17 12.64
CA CYS A 44 8.41 1.08 11.81
C CYS A 44 9.60 0.44 12.54
N VAL A 45 9.51 -0.85 12.87
CA VAL A 45 10.46 -1.50 13.79
C VAL A 45 11.36 -2.52 13.13
N GLU A 46 10.87 -3.24 12.13
CA GLU A 46 11.63 -4.30 11.47
C GLU A 46 11.17 -4.52 10.03
N VAL A 47 12.07 -5.03 9.20
CA VAL A 47 11.79 -5.59 7.88
C VAL A 47 12.01 -7.10 7.90
N THR A 48 11.14 -7.82 7.21
CA THR A 48 11.23 -9.28 7.02
C THR A 48 11.04 -9.62 5.55
N VAL A 49 11.83 -10.53 5.01
CA VAL A 49 11.62 -11.18 3.71
C VAL A 49 11.05 -12.58 3.94
N ASP A 50 9.93 -12.91 3.28
CA ASP A 50 9.33 -14.26 3.37
C ASP A 50 9.99 -15.26 2.40
N GLU A 51 9.65 -16.54 2.55
CA GLU A 51 10.16 -17.64 1.70
C GLU A 51 9.87 -17.46 0.19
N LYS A 52 9.00 -16.52 -0.19
CA LYS A 52 8.64 -16.19 -1.58
C LYS A 52 9.34 -14.92 -2.06
N GLY A 53 10.33 -14.42 -1.32
CA GLY A 53 11.04 -13.18 -1.63
C GLY A 53 10.22 -11.91 -1.41
N CYS A 54 9.04 -11.99 -0.77
CA CYS A 54 8.23 -10.80 -0.52
C CYS A 54 8.68 -10.14 0.80
N TRP A 55 9.06 -8.87 0.74
CA TRP A 55 9.43 -8.10 1.92
C TRP A 55 8.25 -7.36 2.55
N ARG A 56 8.34 -7.10 3.85
CA ARG A 56 7.39 -6.27 4.61
C ARG A 56 8.13 -5.54 5.71
N VAL A 57 7.84 -4.25 5.88
CA VAL A 57 8.16 -3.49 7.09
C VAL A 57 6.98 -3.52 8.05
N THR A 58 7.21 -3.96 9.28
CA THR A 58 6.17 -4.06 10.33
C THR A 58 6.21 -2.83 11.23
N ALA A 59 5.04 -2.29 11.56
CA ALA A 59 4.90 -1.26 12.58
C ALA A 59 4.68 -1.88 13.97
N ARG A 60 5.10 -1.20 15.03
CA ARG A 60 4.85 -1.65 16.42
C ARG A 60 3.35 -1.72 16.74
N HIS A 61 2.99 -2.58 17.69
CA HIS A 61 1.59 -2.82 18.09
C HIS A 61 0.78 -1.56 18.45
N HIS A 62 1.43 -0.56 19.06
CA HIS A 62 0.81 0.74 19.41
C HIS A 62 1.31 1.89 18.54
N SER A 63 1.53 1.62 17.25
CA SER A 63 1.90 2.63 16.25
C SER A 63 0.97 3.84 16.34
N THR A 64 1.56 5.03 16.37
CA THR A 64 0.84 6.31 16.36
C THR A 64 0.81 6.94 14.96
N SER A 65 1.57 6.36 14.03
CA SER A 65 1.53 6.60 12.59
C SER A 65 0.13 6.31 12.07
N MET A 66 -0.44 7.28 11.37
CA MET A 66 -1.86 7.26 11.02
C MET A 66 -2.15 7.85 9.65
N ILE A 67 -3.33 7.51 9.16
CA ILE A 67 -3.99 8.16 8.04
C ILE A 67 -5.41 8.59 8.45
N ARG A 68 -5.79 9.79 8.02
CA ARG A 68 -7.16 10.31 8.05
C ARG A 68 -7.43 10.94 6.68
N ALA A 69 -8.61 10.76 6.14
CA ALA A 69 -9.01 11.40 4.89
C ALA A 69 -10.52 11.57 4.85
N SER A 70 -11.01 12.48 4.01
CA SER A 70 -12.44 12.79 3.91
C SER A 70 -13.30 11.59 3.49
N HIS A 71 -12.74 10.63 2.75
CA HIS A 71 -13.41 9.39 2.35
C HIS A 71 -13.30 8.26 3.38
N LEU A 72 -12.53 8.43 4.45
CA LEU A 72 -12.35 7.46 5.52
C LEU A 72 -13.29 7.79 6.69
N PRO A 73 -13.99 6.81 7.29
CA PRO A 73 -14.94 7.04 8.39
C PRO A 73 -14.28 7.47 9.70
N GLY A 74 -12.95 7.38 9.82
CA GLY A 74 -12.24 7.64 11.05
C GLY A 74 -10.72 7.69 10.89
N THR A 75 -10.02 7.51 12.00
CA THR A 75 -8.55 7.38 12.02
C THR A 75 -8.16 5.93 11.80
N TYR A 76 -7.13 5.73 10.96
CA TYR A 76 -6.54 4.42 10.76
C TYR A 76 -5.07 4.45 11.18
N ARG A 77 -4.58 3.39 11.82
CA ARG A 77 -3.19 3.28 12.30
C ARG A 77 -2.39 2.31 11.45
N LEU A 78 -1.11 2.62 11.21
CA LEU A 78 -0.23 1.82 10.36
C LEU A 78 0.00 0.44 11.00
N LEU A 79 -0.22 -0.62 10.22
CA LEU A 79 0.19 -1.99 10.56
C LEU A 79 1.55 -2.34 9.98
N GLN A 80 1.71 -2.04 8.68
CA GLN A 80 2.85 -2.47 7.88
C GLN A 80 2.85 -1.75 6.54
N PHE A 81 3.97 -1.83 5.83
CA PHE A 81 3.96 -1.60 4.39
C PHE A 81 4.85 -2.62 3.65
N HIS A 82 4.57 -2.78 2.37
CA HIS A 82 5.27 -3.69 1.45
C HIS A 82 5.18 -3.13 0.03
N ALA A 83 5.84 -3.78 -0.93
CA ALA A 83 5.70 -3.43 -2.34
C ALA A 83 5.44 -4.64 -3.23
N HIS A 84 4.84 -4.34 -4.38
CA HIS A 84 4.69 -5.23 -5.52
C HIS A 84 5.56 -4.74 -6.68
N TRP A 85 6.22 -5.66 -7.38
CA TRP A 85 7.08 -5.37 -8.55
C TRP A 85 6.95 -6.46 -9.62
N GLY A 86 7.71 -6.33 -10.70
CA GLY A 86 7.37 -6.91 -12.01
C GLY A 86 6.26 -6.09 -12.70
N GLY A 87 5.96 -4.91 -12.14
CA GLY A 87 4.93 -3.96 -12.52
C GLY A 87 3.89 -3.72 -11.41
N SER A 88 3.21 -2.58 -11.45
CA SER A 88 2.16 -2.23 -10.49
C SER A 88 0.97 -3.18 -10.53
N GLU A 89 0.21 -3.21 -9.44
CA GLU A 89 -1.03 -3.96 -9.34
C GLU A 89 -2.19 -3.18 -9.95
N HIS A 90 -2.35 -1.92 -9.54
CA HIS A 90 -3.24 -0.97 -10.19
C HIS A 90 -2.68 -0.52 -11.53
N THR A 91 -3.59 -0.25 -12.46
CA THR A 91 -3.27 0.40 -13.74
C THR A 91 -4.11 1.66 -13.90
N LEU A 92 -3.59 2.64 -14.65
CA LEU A 92 -4.32 3.86 -15.01
C LEU A 92 -4.55 3.87 -16.52
N ASP A 93 -5.80 3.80 -16.95
CA ASP A 93 -6.18 3.68 -18.36
C ASP A 93 -5.46 2.55 -19.10
N GLY A 94 -5.18 1.43 -18.41
CA GLY A 94 -4.40 0.30 -18.93
C GLY A 94 -2.89 0.49 -18.88
N LYS A 95 -2.37 1.67 -18.54
CA LYS A 95 -0.94 1.88 -18.25
C LYS A 95 -0.58 1.21 -16.94
N ARG A 96 0.43 0.35 -17.00
CA ARG A 96 1.05 -0.30 -15.86
C ARG A 96 2.37 0.40 -15.51
N PHE A 97 2.63 0.55 -14.22
CA PHE A 97 3.81 1.21 -13.65
C PHE A 97 4.85 0.14 -13.29
N ASP A 98 6.08 0.51 -12.89
CA ASP A 98 7.18 -0.43 -12.65
C ASP A 98 7.04 -1.19 -11.31
N ALA A 99 6.47 -0.53 -10.29
CA ALA A 99 6.16 -1.13 -8.99
C ALA A 99 5.02 -0.37 -8.29
N GLU A 100 4.57 -0.88 -7.13
CA GLU A 100 3.55 -0.26 -6.30
C GLU A 100 3.79 -0.54 -4.81
N ILE A 101 3.81 0.49 -3.97
CA ILE A 101 3.96 0.36 -2.52
C ILE A 101 2.59 0.45 -1.85
N HIS A 102 2.31 -0.46 -0.92
CA HIS A 102 1.09 -0.44 -0.10
C HIS A 102 1.42 -0.16 1.35
N PHE A 103 0.99 1.00 1.86
CA PHE A 103 0.92 1.27 3.30
C PHE A 103 -0.44 0.82 3.82
N VAL A 104 -0.43 -0.17 4.71
CA VAL A 104 -1.65 -0.80 5.22
C VAL A 104 -1.95 -0.30 6.62
N TYR A 105 -3.12 0.29 6.78
CA TYR A 105 -3.62 0.81 8.04
C TYR A 105 -4.91 0.09 8.44
N TRP A 106 -5.21 0.06 9.74
CA TRP A 106 -6.44 -0.52 10.28
C TRP A 106 -7.29 0.52 11.00
N ASN A 107 -8.61 0.40 10.90
CA ASN A 107 -9.58 1.34 11.46
C ASN A 107 -9.61 1.23 12.98
N THR A 108 -9.25 2.31 13.68
CA THR A 108 -9.21 2.34 15.15
C THR A 108 -10.60 2.45 15.80
N HIS A 109 -11.67 2.47 15.01
CA HIS A 109 -13.03 2.29 15.52
C HIS A 109 -13.25 0.88 16.08
N TYR A 110 -12.55 -0.12 15.50
CA TYR A 110 -12.59 -1.49 16.00
C TYR A 110 -11.57 -1.70 17.11
N PHE A 111 -11.76 -2.75 17.91
CA PHE A 111 -10.91 -2.97 19.08
C PHE A 111 -9.51 -3.45 18.69
N ILE A 112 -9.43 -4.32 17.68
CA ILE A 112 -8.18 -4.93 17.20
C ILE A 112 -8.16 -5.07 15.66
N PRO A 113 -6.98 -5.15 15.02
CA PRO A 113 -6.85 -5.31 13.58
C PRO A 113 -7.58 -6.55 13.01
N GLU A 114 -7.62 -7.65 13.76
CA GLU A 114 -8.29 -8.89 13.37
C GLU A 114 -9.80 -8.70 13.26
N GLU A 115 -10.40 -7.93 14.17
CA GLU A 115 -11.80 -7.54 14.10
C GLU A 115 -12.04 -6.63 12.90
N ALA A 116 -11.19 -5.61 12.73
CA ALA A 116 -11.28 -4.66 11.63
C ALA A 116 -11.30 -5.39 10.28
N CYS A 117 -10.42 -6.37 10.08
CA CYS A 117 -10.34 -7.22 8.89
C CYS A 117 -11.66 -7.90 8.47
N THR A 118 -12.65 -8.00 9.36
CA THR A 118 -13.97 -8.59 9.08
C THR A 118 -15.00 -7.57 8.56
N LYS A 119 -14.62 -6.30 8.47
CA LYS A 119 -15.51 -5.17 8.18
C LYS A 119 -15.12 -4.54 6.84
N SER A 120 -16.08 -4.01 6.09
CA SER A 120 -15.86 -3.48 4.74
C SER A 120 -14.91 -2.27 4.70
N ASP A 121 -14.82 -1.54 5.80
CA ASP A 121 -13.97 -0.37 6.05
C ASP A 121 -12.89 -0.69 7.08
N GLY A 122 -12.59 -1.97 7.30
CA GLY A 122 -11.62 -2.44 8.29
C GLY A 122 -10.22 -1.90 8.08
N LEU A 123 -9.79 -1.85 6.82
CA LEU A 123 -8.47 -1.41 6.43
C LEU A 123 -8.56 -0.19 5.52
N ALA A 124 -7.55 0.68 5.63
CA ALA A 124 -7.26 1.69 4.62
C ALA A 124 -5.91 1.35 4.02
N VAL A 125 -5.82 1.33 2.69
CA VAL A 125 -4.53 1.12 2.00
C VAL A 125 -4.21 2.36 1.18
N LEU A 126 -3.06 2.96 1.48
CA LEU A 126 -2.45 4.00 0.66
C LEU A 126 -1.50 3.33 -0.34
N ALA A 127 -1.86 3.39 -1.62
CA ALA A 127 -1.08 2.85 -2.71
C ALA A 127 -0.28 3.95 -3.40
N ILE A 128 1.03 3.72 -3.54
CA ILE A 128 1.96 4.61 -4.22
C ILE A 128 2.48 3.91 -5.47
N LEU A 129 2.15 4.46 -6.63
CA LEU A 129 2.70 3.99 -7.91
C LEU A 129 4.17 4.38 -8.02
N VAL A 130 4.98 3.52 -8.64
CA VAL A 130 6.42 3.74 -8.84
C VAL A 130 6.76 3.64 -10.32
N GLU A 131 7.47 4.64 -10.84
CA GLU A 131 8.06 4.60 -12.19
C GLU A 131 9.58 4.56 -12.13
N LYS A 132 10.21 3.99 -13.16
CA LYS A 132 11.64 4.08 -13.35
C LYS A 132 12.05 5.54 -13.55
N GLY A 133 13.01 6.00 -12.76
CA GLY A 133 13.50 7.37 -12.79
C GLY A 133 14.72 7.57 -11.89
N ALA A 134 14.75 8.68 -11.15
CA ALA A 134 15.81 8.94 -10.18
C ALA A 134 15.72 7.99 -8.98
N ALA A 135 16.88 7.65 -8.41
CA ALA A 135 16.96 6.84 -7.21
C ALA A 135 16.24 7.52 -6.02
N ASN A 136 15.46 6.74 -5.28
CA ASN A 136 14.89 7.21 -4.02
C ASN A 136 15.86 6.87 -2.87
N GLN A 137 16.53 7.88 -2.33
CA GLN A 137 17.54 7.70 -1.27
C GLN A 137 16.99 7.07 0.01
N GLU A 138 15.70 7.23 0.30
CA GLU A 138 15.11 6.57 1.46
C GLU A 138 14.86 5.08 1.21
N PHE A 139 14.56 4.73 -0.03
CA PHE A 139 14.42 3.34 -0.44
C PHE A 139 15.77 2.61 -0.46
N ASP A 140 16.88 3.27 -0.79
CA ASP A 140 18.23 2.66 -0.69
C ASP A 140 18.51 2.13 0.72
N LYS A 141 18.21 2.92 1.75
CA LYS A 141 18.36 2.49 3.15
C LYS A 141 17.52 1.26 3.47
N LEU A 142 16.37 1.10 2.82
CA LEU A 142 15.50 -0.06 3.03
C LEU A 142 15.98 -1.28 2.25
N LEU A 143 16.51 -1.10 1.03
CA LEU A 143 17.06 -2.17 0.21
C LEU A 143 18.20 -2.91 0.93
N ASP A 144 19.12 -2.19 1.57
CA ASP A 144 20.21 -2.81 2.34
C ASP A 144 19.66 -3.76 3.43
N LEU A 145 18.62 -3.33 4.13
CA LEU A 145 17.98 -4.11 5.21
C LEU A 145 17.14 -5.26 4.67
N ILE A 146 16.53 -5.09 3.49
CA ILE A 146 15.83 -6.16 2.77
C ILE A 146 16.81 -7.24 2.36
N GLU A 147 17.96 -6.88 1.78
CA GLU A 147 19.01 -7.81 1.39
C GLU A 147 19.56 -8.57 2.60
N GLU A 148 19.87 -7.87 3.70
CA GLU A 148 20.30 -8.50 4.95
C GLU A 148 19.25 -9.49 5.49
N SER A 149 17.97 -9.11 5.47
CA SER A 149 16.88 -9.98 5.91
C SER A 149 16.72 -11.21 5.00
N SER A 150 16.89 -11.03 3.69
CA SER A 150 16.83 -12.12 2.71
C SER A 150 17.98 -13.12 2.88
N ILE A 151 19.19 -12.66 3.18
CA ILE A 151 20.37 -13.53 3.36
C ILE A 151 20.33 -14.24 4.71
N SER A 152 19.93 -13.52 5.77
CA SER A 152 19.94 -14.04 7.13
C SER A 152 18.69 -14.85 7.51
N GLU A 153 17.64 -14.78 6.69
CA GLU A 153 16.30 -15.33 6.95
C GLU A 153 15.70 -14.86 8.30
N LYS A 154 16.06 -13.65 8.70
CA LYS A 154 15.66 -13.05 9.99
C LYS A 154 15.09 -11.66 9.80
N ALA A 155 14.31 -11.24 10.79
CA ALA A 155 13.87 -9.84 10.89
C ALA A 155 15.08 -8.93 11.13
N VAL A 156 15.20 -7.87 10.34
CA VAL A 156 16.24 -6.86 10.46
C VAL A 156 15.62 -5.57 10.99
N LYS A 157 16.25 -4.96 11.98
CA LYS A 157 15.72 -3.78 12.65
C LYS A 157 15.75 -2.55 11.74
N ILE A 158 14.64 -1.82 11.67
CA ILE A 158 14.58 -0.52 10.98
C ILE A 158 15.20 0.57 11.87
N PRO A 159 16.14 1.38 11.35
CA PRO A 159 16.70 2.49 12.12
C PRO A 159 15.66 3.60 12.31
N VAL A 160 15.71 4.30 13.45
CA VAL A 160 14.79 5.42 13.78
C VAL A 160 14.89 6.58 12.77
N THR A 161 16.02 6.67 12.06
CA THR A 161 16.28 7.64 10.99
C THR A 161 15.58 7.32 9.66
N PHE A 162 14.92 6.15 9.55
CA PHE A 162 14.08 5.82 8.42
C PHE A 162 12.80 6.67 8.44
N ASP A 163 12.50 7.37 7.34
CA ASP A 163 11.33 8.23 7.18
C ASP A 163 10.41 7.72 6.06
N PRO A 164 9.37 6.93 6.39
CA PRO A 164 8.44 6.39 5.39
C PRO A 164 7.74 7.49 4.58
N MET A 165 7.66 8.73 5.07
CA MET A 165 7.05 9.85 4.35
C MET A 165 7.85 10.25 3.09
N ARG A 166 9.11 9.81 2.95
CA ARG A 166 9.91 10.00 1.72
C ARG A 166 9.59 8.97 0.63
N LEU A 167 8.77 7.97 0.95
CA LEU A 167 8.19 7.03 -0.01
C LEU A 167 6.75 7.43 -0.41
N VAL A 168 6.32 8.65 -0.07
CA VAL A 168 5.01 9.20 -0.41
C VAL A 168 5.19 10.47 -1.26
N PRO A 169 4.42 10.67 -2.35
CA PRO A 169 4.56 11.82 -3.24
C PRO A 169 4.05 13.11 -2.56
N ARG A 170 4.95 13.87 -1.92
CA ARG A 170 4.62 15.07 -1.13
C ARG A 170 3.88 16.15 -1.94
N SER A 171 4.23 16.35 -3.21
CA SER A 171 3.61 17.35 -4.09
C SER A 171 2.22 16.94 -4.61
N GLY A 172 1.84 15.67 -4.46
CA GLY A 172 0.64 15.08 -5.06
C GLY A 172 -0.45 14.68 -4.06
N LEU A 173 -0.32 15.04 -2.77
CA LEU A 173 -1.22 14.56 -1.71
C LEU A 173 -2.70 14.90 -1.97
N SER A 174 -3.02 15.97 -2.70
CA SER A 174 -4.39 16.34 -3.08
C SER A 174 -4.96 15.56 -4.28
N HIS A 175 -4.18 14.68 -4.91
CA HIS A 175 -4.54 13.98 -6.13
C HIS A 175 -4.47 12.47 -5.92
N TYR A 176 -5.64 11.89 -5.62
CA TYR A 176 -5.78 10.46 -5.41
C TYR A 176 -7.11 9.94 -5.93
N PHE A 177 -7.16 8.64 -6.19
CA PHE A 177 -8.39 7.89 -6.42
C PHE A 177 -8.79 7.16 -5.14
N THR A 178 -10.09 7.01 -4.90
CA THR A 178 -10.59 6.15 -3.82
C THR A 178 -11.75 5.26 -4.26
N TYR A 179 -11.75 4.03 -3.76
CA TYR A 179 -12.80 3.04 -3.99
C TYR A 179 -12.78 1.95 -2.90
N LEU A 180 -13.88 1.20 -2.79
CA LEU A 180 -13.96 0.04 -1.90
C LEU A 180 -13.45 -1.23 -2.60
N GLY A 181 -12.54 -1.94 -1.96
CA GLY A 181 -11.88 -3.10 -2.53
C GLY A 181 -11.57 -4.18 -1.50
N GLY A 182 -10.70 -5.10 -1.91
CA GLY A 182 -10.16 -6.13 -1.03
C GLY A 182 -8.65 -6.14 -1.02
N LEU A 183 -8.10 -7.10 -0.30
CA LEU A 183 -6.67 -7.42 -0.34
C LEU A 183 -6.29 -7.97 -1.73
N THR A 184 -5.08 -7.65 -2.18
CA THR A 184 -4.51 -8.17 -3.44
C THR A 184 -3.77 -9.48 -3.26
N THR A 185 -3.56 -9.91 -2.01
CA THR A 185 -3.03 -11.22 -1.63
C THR A 185 -4.09 -12.06 -0.92
N PRO A 186 -3.97 -13.40 -0.88
CA PRO A 186 -4.81 -14.23 -0.03
C PRO A 186 -4.88 -13.68 1.41
N PRO A 187 -6.04 -13.76 2.09
CA PRO A 187 -7.29 -14.38 1.65
C PRO A 187 -8.21 -13.52 0.77
N PHE A 188 -7.70 -12.41 0.21
CA PHE A 188 -8.46 -11.50 -0.67
C PHE A 188 -9.72 -10.89 -0.04
N SER A 189 -9.73 -10.70 1.28
CA SER A 189 -10.88 -10.16 2.02
C SER A 189 -11.28 -8.77 1.51
N GLU A 190 -12.57 -8.55 1.27
CA GLU A 190 -13.15 -7.28 0.80
C GLU A 190 -13.36 -6.28 1.96
N CYS A 191 -12.27 -5.89 2.59
CA CYS A 191 -12.23 -5.05 3.80
C CYS A 191 -11.41 -3.76 3.63
N VAL A 192 -11.12 -3.35 2.40
CA VAL A 192 -10.17 -2.26 2.13
C VAL A 192 -10.85 -1.04 1.53
N VAL A 193 -10.62 0.13 2.12
CA VAL A 193 -10.82 1.43 1.48
C VAL A 193 -9.49 1.86 0.85
N TRP A 194 -9.44 1.85 -0.49
CA TRP A 194 -8.23 2.19 -1.23
C TRP A 194 -8.07 3.70 -1.37
N THR A 195 -6.82 4.14 -1.31
CA THR A 195 -6.37 5.49 -1.65
C THR A 195 -5.18 5.35 -2.59
N VAL A 196 -5.38 5.51 -3.90
CA VAL A 196 -4.32 5.34 -4.90
C VAL A 196 -3.81 6.73 -5.31
N MET A 197 -2.56 7.04 -5.00
CA MET A 197 -1.96 8.32 -5.36
C MET A 197 -1.80 8.44 -6.88
N GLN A 198 -2.24 9.55 -7.46
CA GLN A 198 -2.11 9.79 -8.90
C GLN A 198 -0.67 10.10 -9.30
N THR A 199 0.07 10.77 -8.43
CA THR A 199 1.48 11.11 -8.66
C THR A 199 2.36 9.93 -8.27
N PRO A 200 3.10 9.31 -9.21
CA PRO A 200 4.05 8.27 -8.86
C PRO A 200 5.28 8.85 -8.16
N ILE A 201 5.98 8.03 -7.39
CA ILE A 201 7.37 8.27 -7.00
C ILE A 201 8.31 7.58 -8.01
N THR A 202 9.61 7.84 -7.93
CA THR A 202 10.58 7.19 -8.81
C THR A 202 11.53 6.28 -8.04
N PHE A 203 11.88 5.14 -8.64
CA PHE A 203 13.02 4.31 -8.27
C PHE A 203 14.00 4.24 -9.43
N SER A 204 15.31 4.11 -9.17
CA SER A 204 16.28 3.88 -10.24
C SER A 204 16.15 2.47 -10.84
N GLU A 205 16.78 2.27 -11.99
CA GLU A 205 16.84 0.96 -12.62
C GLU A 205 17.52 -0.08 -11.71
N GLU A 206 18.56 0.33 -10.99
CA GLU A 206 19.29 -0.50 -10.03
C GLU A 206 18.40 -0.90 -8.85
N GLN A 207 17.59 0.03 -8.33
CA GLN A 207 16.64 -0.25 -7.24
C GLN A 207 15.56 -1.25 -7.67
N LEU A 208 15.03 -1.11 -8.89
CA LEU A 208 14.05 -2.06 -9.45
C LEU A 208 14.67 -3.44 -9.74
N LYS A 209 15.92 -3.47 -10.22
CA LYS A 209 16.67 -4.72 -10.40
C LYS A 209 16.93 -5.43 -9.07
N ALA A 210 17.29 -4.69 -8.02
CA ALA A 210 17.51 -5.25 -6.68
C ALA A 210 16.24 -5.90 -6.12
N LEU A 211 15.05 -5.34 -6.37
CA LEU A 211 13.79 -6.02 -6.03
C LEU A 211 13.62 -7.34 -6.79
N SER A 212 13.97 -7.33 -8.08
CA SER A 212 13.84 -8.49 -8.96
C SER A 212 14.81 -9.64 -8.62
N THR A 213 15.84 -9.40 -7.80
CA THR A 213 16.71 -10.49 -7.30
C THR A 213 16.07 -11.30 -6.16
N LEU A 214 15.03 -10.77 -5.50
CA LEU A 214 14.31 -11.46 -4.43
C LEU A 214 13.27 -12.43 -4.99
N THR A 215 12.51 -11.98 -5.99
CA THR A 215 11.59 -12.78 -6.79
C THR A 215 11.29 -12.04 -8.10
N ASP A 216 10.97 -12.76 -9.18
CA ASP A 216 10.77 -12.17 -10.52
C ASP A 216 9.62 -11.16 -10.54
N GLU A 217 8.47 -11.55 -9.98
CA GLU A 217 7.28 -10.71 -9.84
C GLU A 217 6.41 -11.19 -8.67
N ASN A 218 5.66 -10.26 -8.06
CA ASN A 218 4.75 -10.59 -6.95
C ASN A 218 3.44 -9.78 -6.99
N CYS A 219 3.07 -9.32 -8.19
CA CYS A 219 1.88 -8.51 -8.47
C CYS A 219 0.67 -9.36 -8.91
N ARG A 220 -0.54 -8.92 -8.56
CA ARG A 220 -1.80 -9.47 -9.06
C ARG A 220 -2.33 -8.66 -10.24
N LYS A 221 -2.95 -9.34 -11.21
CA LYS A 221 -3.63 -8.68 -12.36
C LYS A 221 -4.88 -7.90 -11.92
N PRO A 222 -5.25 -6.81 -12.62
CA PRO A 222 -6.52 -6.11 -12.42
C PRO A 222 -7.74 -7.02 -12.43
N GLN A 223 -8.65 -6.77 -11.49
CA GLN A 223 -9.92 -7.47 -11.32
C GLN A 223 -11.06 -6.61 -11.88
N LYS A 224 -12.24 -7.21 -12.10
CA LYS A 224 -13.40 -6.49 -12.61
C LYS A 224 -13.87 -5.42 -11.62
N LEU A 225 -14.18 -4.23 -12.12
CA LEU A 225 -14.72 -3.15 -11.28
C LEU A 225 -16.13 -3.47 -10.76
N HIS A 226 -16.93 -4.21 -11.53
CA HIS A 226 -18.35 -4.45 -11.27
C HIS A 226 -19.12 -3.12 -11.12
N GLU A 227 -20.05 -3.02 -10.17
CA GLU A 227 -20.89 -1.84 -9.94
C GLU A 227 -20.21 -0.77 -9.07
N ARG A 228 -18.94 -0.99 -8.69
CA ARG A 228 -18.19 -0.03 -7.88
C ARG A 228 -17.89 1.23 -8.67
N LYS A 229 -17.80 2.34 -7.93
CA LYS A 229 -17.42 3.65 -8.45
C LYS A 229 -16.05 4.02 -7.89
N VAL A 230 -15.24 4.66 -8.72
CA VAL A 230 -13.98 5.27 -8.32
C VAL A 230 -14.19 6.77 -8.24
N TYR A 231 -13.72 7.38 -7.16
CA TYR A 231 -13.88 8.82 -6.89
C TYR A 231 -12.52 9.52 -6.89
N SER A 232 -12.49 10.79 -7.27
CA SER A 232 -11.30 11.65 -7.17
C SER A 232 -11.66 13.12 -6.92
N THR A 233 -10.67 13.95 -6.63
CA THR A 233 -10.84 15.40 -6.51
C THR A 233 -11.25 16.04 -7.83
N LYS A 234 -10.72 15.55 -8.96
CA LYS A 234 -11.05 15.98 -10.33
C LYS A 234 -10.84 14.81 -11.29
#